data_AF-A0A9E3E1J6-F1
#
_entry.id   AF-A0A9E3E1J6-F1
#
_cell.length_a   1.000
_cell.length_b   1.000
_cell.length_c   1.000
_cell.angle_alpha   90.00
_cell.angle_beta   90.00
_cell.angle_gamma   90.00
#
_symmetry.space_group_name_H-M   'P 1'
#
loop_
_entity.id
_entity.type
_entity.pdbx_description
1 polymer ?
#
loop_
_entity_poly.entity_id
_entity_poly.type
_entity_poly.pdbx_seq_one_letter_code
_entity_poly.pdbx_strand_id
1 'polypeptide(L)'
;MTAAAIATKQLAIPAELEQEIFLRIDRAALHICEAELRYQLRWDERRDGSLLDVLDELERRGFVESSLHFRLSERGRELLPSNYEPPLRYGTGIPWEVRR
;
A
#
# COMPACT_ATOMS: atom_id res chain seq x y z
N MET A 1 3.97 19.82 -31.12
CA MET A 1 4.44 19.33 -29.81
C MET A 1 3.69 18.05 -29.51
N THR A 2 4.33 16.91 -29.78
CA THR A 2 3.70 15.58 -29.68
C THR A 2 3.84 15.10 -28.24
N ALA A 3 2.72 15.00 -27.51
CA ALA A 3 2.70 14.37 -26.20
C ALA A 3 3.02 12.88 -26.38
N ALA A 4 4.17 12.45 -25.88
CA ALA A 4 4.52 11.04 -25.85
C ALA A 4 3.54 10.35 -24.89
N ALA A 5 2.69 9.49 -25.43
CA ALA A 5 1.91 8.55 -24.64
C ALA A 5 2.91 7.63 -23.94
N ILE A 6 3.17 7.87 -22.66
CA ILE A 6 3.89 6.93 -21.82
C ILE A 6 2.98 5.70 -21.75
N ALA A 7 3.34 4.65 -22.49
CA ALA A 7 2.67 3.37 -22.38
C ALA A 7 2.95 2.84 -20.97
N THR A 8 2.05 3.15 -20.03
CA THR A 8 2.15 2.68 -18.66
C THR A 8 2.00 1.17 -18.69
N LYS A 9 3.14 0.47 -18.62
CA LYS A 9 3.16 -0.98 -18.55
C LYS A 9 2.52 -1.38 -17.22
N GLN A 10 1.28 -1.83 -17.26
CA GLN A 10 0.57 -2.28 -16.06
C GLN A 10 1.35 -3.44 -15.44
N LEU A 11 1.89 -3.23 -14.23
CA LEU A 11 2.61 -4.26 -13.51
C LEU A 11 1.61 -5.31 -13.02
N ALA A 12 1.81 -6.57 -13.42
CA ALA A 12 1.03 -7.68 -12.90
C ALA A 12 1.57 -8.03 -11.50
N ILE A 13 0.81 -7.72 -10.45
CA ILE A 13 1.16 -8.04 -9.07
C ILE A 13 0.50 -9.38 -8.72
N PRO A 14 1.26 -10.40 -8.26
CA PRO A 14 0.68 -11.65 -7.78
C PRO A 14 -0.32 -11.40 -6.65
N ALA A 15 -1.46 -12.11 -6.67
CA ALA A 15 -2.56 -11.88 -5.73
C ALA A 15 -2.13 -12.13 -4.27
N GLU A 16 -1.28 -13.13 -4.04
CA GLU A 16 -0.75 -13.46 -2.73
C GLU A 16 0.13 -12.33 -2.18
N LEU A 17 0.94 -11.72 -3.05
CA LEU A 17 1.78 -10.59 -2.67
C LEU A 17 0.93 -9.33 -2.40
N GLU A 18 -0.03 -9.04 -3.27
CA GLU A 18 -0.96 -7.92 -3.09
C GLU A 18 -1.67 -8.02 -1.73
N GLN A 19 -2.17 -9.22 -1.40
CA GLN A 19 -2.85 -9.46 -0.13
C GLN A 19 -1.90 -9.34 1.06
N GLU A 20 -0.66 -9.83 0.96
CA GLU A 20 0.32 -9.65 2.03
C GLU A 20 0.64 -8.16 2.25
N ILE A 21 0.84 -7.38 1.19
CA ILE A 21 1.06 -5.93 1.26
C ILE A 21 -0.10 -5.26 2.00
N PHE A 22 -1.35 -5.57 1.66
CA PHE A 22 -2.52 -4.99 2.31
C PHE A 22 -2.56 -5.32 3.80
N LEU A 23 -2.29 -6.58 4.17
CA LEU A 23 -2.25 -7.00 5.56
C LEU A 23 -1.17 -6.27 6.36
N ARG A 24 0.03 -6.05 5.78
CA ARG A 24 1.10 -5.31 6.46
C ARG A 24 0.77 -3.84 6.64
N ILE A 25 0.24 -3.19 5.60
CA ILE A 25 -0.15 -1.78 5.65
C ILE A 25 -1.28 -1.58 6.67
N ASP A 26 -2.33 -2.41 6.65
CA ASP A 26 -3.43 -2.22 7.60
C ASP A 26 -3.01 -2.49 9.05
N ARG A 27 -2.20 -3.54 9.27
CA ARG A 27 -1.73 -3.92 10.60
C ARG A 27 -0.79 -2.89 11.22
N ALA A 28 -0.08 -2.11 10.42
CA ALA A 28 0.81 -1.07 10.93
C ALA A 28 0.05 0.02 11.70
N ALA A 29 -1.29 0.11 11.56
CA ALA A 29 -2.25 0.98 12.26
C ALA A 29 -2.01 2.49 12.09
N LEU A 30 -0.78 2.96 12.31
CA LEU A 30 -0.28 4.31 12.13
C LEU A 30 0.94 4.21 11.23
N HIS A 31 0.69 4.28 9.90
CA HIS A 31 1.68 4.71 8.91
C HIS A 31 2.96 3.85 8.81
N ILE A 32 3.02 2.95 7.82
CA ILE A 32 4.24 2.21 7.49
C ILE A 32 5.04 2.94 6.41
N CYS A 33 6.34 3.14 6.59
CA CYS A 33 7.20 3.65 5.53
C CYS A 33 7.71 2.53 4.61
N GLU A 34 8.33 2.89 3.49
CA GLU A 34 8.84 1.94 2.49
C GLU A 34 9.84 0.95 3.08
N ALA A 35 10.81 1.45 3.86
CA ALA A 35 11.85 0.63 4.45
C ALA A 35 11.29 -0.39 5.46
N GLU A 36 10.29 0.00 6.25
CA GLU A 36 9.62 -0.90 7.18
C GLU A 36 8.82 -1.97 6.45
N LEU A 37 8.10 -1.59 5.39
CA LEU A 37 7.35 -2.54 4.57
C LEU A 37 8.29 -3.54 3.90
N ARG A 38 9.40 -3.06 3.32
CA ARG A 38 10.46 -3.88 2.73
C ARG A 38 11.00 -4.90 3.75
N TYR A 39 11.28 -4.44 4.97
CA TYR A 39 11.75 -5.32 6.05
C TYR A 39 10.70 -6.38 6.42
N GLN A 40 9.44 -5.99 6.60
CA GLN A 40 8.37 -6.91 6.99
C GLN A 40 8.05 -7.96 5.92
N LEU A 41 8.14 -7.58 4.64
CA LEU A 41 7.96 -8.48 3.49
C LEU A 41 9.20 -9.32 3.20
N ARG A 42 10.34 -9.07 3.88
CA ARG A 42 11.64 -9.67 3.54
C ARG A 42 11.96 -9.50 2.05
N TRP A 43 11.67 -8.31 1.55
CA TRP A 43 11.74 -7.96 0.14
C TRP A 43 13.19 -7.85 -0.31
N ASP A 44 13.50 -8.45 -1.46
CA ASP A 44 14.81 -8.38 -2.10
C ASP A 44 14.65 -7.85 -3.53
N GLU A 45 15.15 -6.64 -3.80
CA GLU A 45 15.00 -6.01 -5.12
C GLU A 45 15.61 -6.81 -6.27
N ARG A 46 16.61 -7.66 -5.99
CA ARG A 46 17.21 -8.51 -7.03
C ARG A 46 16.31 -9.67 -7.42
N ARG A 47 15.48 -10.14 -6.49
CA ARG A 47 14.56 -11.27 -6.67
C ARG A 47 13.16 -10.83 -7.06
N ASP A 48 12.67 -9.79 -6.38
CA ASP A 48 11.26 -9.40 -6.38
C ASP A 48 11.02 -8.11 -7.20
N GLY A 49 12.08 -7.38 -7.58
CA GLY A 49 12.01 -6.11 -8.29
C GLY A 49 11.79 -4.90 -7.38
N SER A 50 11.41 -3.77 -7.96
CA SER A 50 11.19 -2.52 -7.22
C SER A 50 9.89 -2.58 -6.41
N LEU A 51 9.99 -2.53 -5.08
CA LEU A 51 8.81 -2.40 -4.20
C LEU A 51 8.06 -1.08 -4.47
N LEU A 52 8.80 -0.01 -4.80
CA LEU A 52 8.20 1.28 -5.14
C LEU A 52 7.32 1.20 -6.39
N ASP A 53 7.73 0.43 -7.40
CA ASP A 53 6.93 0.27 -8.63
C ASP A 53 5.63 -0.50 -8.32
N VAL A 54 5.69 -1.48 -7.41
CA VAL A 54 4.51 -2.21 -6.92
C VAL A 54 3.57 -1.27 -6.16
N LEU A 55 4.09 -0.45 -5.26
CA LEU A 55 3.30 0.48 -4.47
C LEU A 55 2.69 1.60 -5.33
N ASP A 56 3.42 2.12 -6.30
CA ASP A 56 2.94 3.10 -7.28
C ASP A 56 1.79 2.52 -8.12
N GLU A 57 1.89 1.26 -8.56
CA GLU A 57 0.80 0.59 -9.25
C GLU A 57 -0.43 0.38 -8.36
N LEU A 58 -0.26 0.03 -7.08
CA LEU A 58 -1.36 -0.12 -6.13
C LEU A 58 -2.03 1.22 -5.79
N GLU A 59 -1.25 2.30 -5.74
CA GLU A 59 -1.76 3.66 -5.59
C GLU A 59 -2.52 4.12 -6.83
N ARG A 60 -1.97 3.89 -8.02
CA ARG A 60 -2.66 4.16 -9.30
C ARG A 60 -3.97 3.40 -9.44
N ARG A 61 -4.06 2.18 -8.88
CA ARG A 61 -5.29 1.38 -8.81
C ARG A 61 -6.26 1.86 -7.72
N GLY A 62 -5.85 2.78 -6.86
CA GLY A 62 -6.65 3.37 -5.80
C GLY A 62 -6.86 2.46 -4.60
N PHE A 63 -5.89 1.57 -4.30
CA PHE A 63 -5.93 0.71 -3.11
C PHE A 63 -5.07 1.24 -1.97
N VAL A 64 -3.92 1.81 -2.32
CA VAL A 64 -2.97 2.42 -1.39
C VAL A 64 -2.97 3.93 -1.61
N GLU A 65 -2.72 4.68 -0.55
CA GLU A 65 -2.44 6.11 -0.64
C GLU A 65 -1.05 6.36 -0.07
N SER A 66 -0.23 7.11 -0.82
CA SER A 66 1.13 7.44 -0.40
C SER A 66 1.26 8.91 0.00
N SER A 67 2.06 9.14 1.05
CA SER A 67 2.56 10.45 1.43
C SER A 67 3.98 10.24 1.97
N LEU A 68 4.27 10.64 3.22
CA LEU A 68 5.46 10.17 3.94
C LEU A 68 5.38 8.69 4.34
N HIS A 69 4.16 8.12 4.40
CA HIS A 69 3.89 6.74 4.76
C HIS A 69 2.74 6.19 3.92
N PHE A 70 2.62 4.87 3.87
CA PHE A 70 1.57 4.17 3.15
C PHE A 70 0.37 3.88 4.06
N ARG A 71 -0.83 4.06 3.51
CA ARG A 71 -2.10 3.67 4.12
C ARG A 71 -2.99 2.97 3.11
N LEU A 72 -3.87 2.08 3.58
CA LEU A 72 -4.96 1.57 2.75
C LEU A 72 -6.06 2.62 2.64
N SER A 73 -6.50 2.84 1.40
CA SER A 73 -7.77 3.49 1.08
C SER A 73 -8.96 2.64 1.55
N GLU A 74 -10.17 3.19 1.52
CA GLU A 74 -11.40 2.43 1.78
C GLU A 74 -11.51 1.21 0.87
N ARG A 75 -11.29 1.40 -0.44
CA ARG A 75 -11.32 0.33 -1.45
C ARG A 75 -10.26 -0.75 -1.18
N GLY A 76 -9.06 -0.37 -0.74
CA GLY A 76 -8.02 -1.33 -0.37
C GLY A 76 -8.42 -2.19 0.83
N ARG A 77 -9.14 -1.61 1.80
CA ARG A 77 -9.62 -2.35 2.99
C ARG A 77 -10.71 -3.36 2.66
N GLU A 78 -11.56 -3.07 1.68
CA GLU A 78 -12.58 -4.02 1.21
C GLU A 78 -11.98 -5.31 0.64
N LEU A 79 -10.70 -5.29 0.24
CA LEU A 79 -9.99 -6.45 -0.29
C LEU A 79 -9.24 -7.26 0.78
N LEU A 80 -9.31 -6.85 2.05
CA LEU A 80 -8.76 -7.64 3.14
C LEU A 80 -9.55 -8.95 3.29
N PRO A 81 -8.91 -10.05 3.73
CA PRO A 81 -9.60 -11.30 4.00
C PRO A 81 -10.80 -11.12 4.94
N SER A 82 -11.90 -11.82 4.69
CA SER A 82 -13.10 -11.72 5.54
C SER A 82 -12.89 -12.20 6.99
N ASN A 83 -11.85 -13.00 7.23
CA ASN A 83 -11.43 -13.47 8.55
C ASN A 83 -10.30 -12.61 9.16
N TYR A 84 -9.91 -11.51 8.52
CA TYR A 84 -8.92 -10.60 9.06
C TYR A 84 -9.56 -9.71 10.13
N GLU A 85 -9.01 -9.78 11.34
CA GLU A 85 -9.35 -8.84 12.40
C GLU A 85 -8.28 -7.74 12.44
N PRO A 86 -8.65 -6.47 12.11
CA PRO A 86 -7.73 -5.37 12.24
C PRO A 86 -7.31 -5.20 13.71
N PRO A 87 -6.05 -4.84 14.00
CA PRO A 87 -5.62 -4.62 15.37
C PRO A 87 -6.46 -3.53 16.03
N LEU A 88 -6.75 -3.69 17.33
CA LEU A 88 -7.50 -2.71 18.11
C LEU A 88 -6.82 -1.34 18.01
N ARG A 89 -7.46 -0.43 17.27
CA ARG A 89 -7.00 0.94 17.11
C ARG A 89 -7.42 1.73 18.35
N TYR A 90 -6.68 1.59 19.45
CA TYR A 90 -6.87 2.49 20.58
C TYR A 90 -6.51 3.90 20.13
N GLY A 91 -7.50 4.79 20.21
CA GLY A 91 -7.44 6.15 19.67
C GLY A 91 -6.15 6.86 20.04
N THR A 92 -5.27 6.96 19.06
CA THR A 92 -4.42 8.13 18.90
C THR A 92 -4.93 8.78 17.63
N GLY A 93 -6.07 9.46 17.75
CA GLY A 93 -6.55 10.33 16.69
C GLY A 93 -5.39 11.26 16.32
N ILE A 94 -4.85 11.12 15.11
CA ILE A 94 -3.85 12.06 14.64
C ILE A 94 -4.61 13.20 13.94
N PRO A 95 -4.48 14.45 14.42
CA PRO A 95 -5.47 15.53 14.28
C PRO A 95 -5.59 16.21 12.89
N TRP A 96 -5.14 15.60 11.80
CA TRP A 96 -5.30 16.20 10.46
C TRP A 96 -6.61 15.83 9.76
N GLU A 97 -7.37 14.85 10.25
CA GLU A 97 -8.80 14.69 9.90
C GLU A 97 -9.68 15.60 10.76
N VAL A 98 -9.37 16.90 10.75
CA VAL A 98 -10.33 17.96 11.03
C VAL A 98 -10.07 19.09 10.04
N ARG A 99 -10.61 18.95 8.83
CA ARG A 99 -10.87 19.98 7.80
C ARG A 99 -11.38 19.19 6.57
N ARG A 100 -12.60 19.32 6.06
CA ARG A 100 -13.67 20.33 6.16
C ARG A 100 -15.01 19.64 5.97
#